data_AF-A0A1C3RJN5-F1
#
_entry.id   AF-A0A1C3RJN5-F1
#
_cell.length_a   1.000
_cell.length_b   1.000
_cell.length_c   1.000
_cell.angle_alpha   90.00
_cell.angle_beta   90.00
_cell.angle_gamma   90.00
#
_symmetry.space_group_name_H-M   'P 1'
#
loop_
_entity.id
_entity.type
_entity.pdbx_description
1 polymer ?
#
loop_
_entity_poly.entity_id
_entity_poly.type
_entity_poly.pdbx_seq_one_letter_code
_entity_poly.pdbx_strand_id
1 'polypeptide(L)'
;MKTIIAGSRQIEDKDALAQTIADSGFEISEVVSGTCRGVDVMGEDWGRDHDVPVKPFPADWLTHGRLAGELRNRNMANYADQLILLWDGKSPGASCMLREANKAGIKVHTQIYGVDMGDLQELERSIVDYMNAGKGRIVYEHGHWSWEEADEDAPNLCDEAISELIREGVMEEQQLTVLKFCAE
;
A
#
# COMPACT_ATOMS: atom_id res chain seq x y z
N MET A 1 10.51 -14.99 -9.97
CA MET A 1 11.23 -13.70 -9.90
C MET A 1 11.67 -13.43 -8.45
N LYS A 2 12.68 -12.58 -8.23
CA LYS A 2 13.14 -12.18 -6.89
C LYS A 2 12.17 -11.16 -6.29
N THR A 3 11.56 -11.50 -5.17
CA THR A 3 10.42 -10.76 -4.63
C THR A 3 10.73 -10.27 -3.24
N ILE A 4 10.69 -8.96 -3.05
CA ILE A 4 10.69 -8.39 -1.71
C ILE A 4 9.34 -8.66 -1.08
N ILE A 5 9.32 -9.28 0.10
CA ILE A 5 8.13 -9.36 0.94
C ILE A 5 8.44 -8.52 2.18
N ALA A 6 7.74 -7.38 2.29
CA ALA A 6 8.01 -6.39 3.34
C ALA A 6 6.70 -5.76 3.82
N GLY A 7 6.76 -5.03 4.94
CA GLY A 7 5.57 -4.40 5.48
C GLY A 7 5.72 -3.80 6.86
N SER A 8 4.59 -3.56 7.53
CA SER A 8 4.59 -2.94 8.85
C SER A 8 5.00 -3.91 9.95
N ARG A 9 5.86 -3.43 10.85
CA ARG A 9 6.48 -4.22 11.94
C ARG A 9 5.51 -4.70 13.02
N GLN A 10 4.26 -4.26 12.98
CA GLN A 10 3.23 -4.57 13.97
C GLN A 10 2.15 -5.48 13.37
N ILE A 11 2.24 -5.80 12.07
CA ILE A 11 1.34 -6.74 11.43
C ILE A 11 1.94 -8.13 11.64
N GLU A 12 1.18 -8.99 12.31
CA GLU A 12 1.53 -10.38 12.60
C GLU A 12 0.41 -11.33 12.10
N ASP A 13 -0.29 -10.92 11.05
CA ASP A 13 -1.35 -11.68 10.40
C ASP A 13 -0.80 -12.40 9.17
N LYS A 14 -0.62 -13.72 9.30
CA LYS A 14 -0.09 -14.60 8.24
C LYS A 14 -1.10 -14.81 7.12
N ASP A 15 -2.40 -14.82 7.43
CA ASP A 15 -3.45 -15.05 6.44
C ASP A 15 -3.60 -13.83 5.53
N ALA A 16 -3.58 -12.62 6.11
CA ALA A 16 -3.55 -11.39 5.33
C ALA A 16 -2.33 -11.31 4.41
N LEU A 17 -1.15 -11.75 4.88
CA LEU A 17 0.03 -11.81 4.03
C LEU A 17 -0.10 -12.84 2.91
N ALA A 18 -0.58 -14.05 3.23
CA ALA A 18 -0.78 -15.09 2.22
C ALA A 18 -1.78 -14.65 1.13
N GLN A 19 -2.86 -13.98 1.53
CA GLN A 19 -3.83 -13.40 0.61
C GLN A 19 -3.18 -12.32 -0.28
N THR A 20 -2.43 -11.39 0.32
CA THR A 20 -1.70 -10.34 -0.42
C THR A 20 -0.72 -10.94 -1.43
N ILE A 21 -0.05 -12.05 -1.07
CA ILE A 21 0.85 -12.76 -1.98
C ILE A 21 0.06 -13.38 -3.14
N ALA A 22 -1.07 -14.04 -2.86
CA ALA A 22 -1.91 -14.65 -3.89
C ALA A 22 -2.47 -13.60 -4.86
N ASP A 23 -2.98 -12.48 -4.35
CA ASP A 23 -3.59 -11.40 -5.14
C ASP A 23 -2.59 -10.66 -6.01
N SER A 24 -1.31 -10.65 -5.63
CA SER A 24 -0.25 -10.11 -6.47
C SER A 24 -0.15 -10.81 -7.84
N GLY A 25 -0.55 -12.08 -7.93
CA GLY A 25 -0.38 -12.91 -9.12
C GLY A 25 1.09 -13.10 -9.53
N PHE A 26 2.03 -12.81 -8.64
CA PHE A 26 3.45 -12.84 -8.94
C PHE A 26 4.06 -14.23 -8.82
N GLU A 27 4.90 -14.60 -9.78
CA GLU A 27 5.75 -15.79 -9.66
C GLU A 27 6.97 -15.49 -8.77
N ILE A 28 7.06 -16.16 -7.63
CA ILE A 28 8.13 -15.95 -6.64
C ILE A 28 9.12 -17.11 -6.72
N SER A 29 10.38 -16.81 -7.07
CA SER A 29 11.47 -17.80 -7.15
C SER A 29 12.55 -17.58 -6.10
N GLU A 30 12.53 -16.44 -5.42
CA GLU A 30 13.38 -16.10 -4.28
C GLU A 30 12.67 -15.01 -3.46
N VAL A 31 12.60 -15.16 -2.14
CA VAL A 31 12.11 -14.14 -1.22
C VAL A 31 13.27 -13.26 -0.78
N VAL A 32 13.13 -11.95 -0.90
CA VAL A 32 14.11 -10.96 -0.42
C VAL A 32 13.55 -10.34 0.86
N SER A 33 14.22 -10.58 1.98
CA SER A 33 13.77 -10.13 3.31
C SER A 33 14.72 -9.10 3.89
N GLY A 34 14.19 -8.08 4.54
CA GLY A 34 14.97 -7.12 5.30
C GLY A 34 15.25 -7.55 6.74
N THR A 35 14.83 -8.75 7.12
CA THR A 35 15.03 -9.38 8.44
C THR A 35 14.47 -8.56 9.60
N CYS A 36 13.42 -7.77 9.36
CA CYS A 36 12.71 -7.07 10.44
C CYS A 36 11.63 -7.96 11.04
N ARG A 37 11.12 -7.60 12.23
CA ARG A 37 9.92 -8.26 12.76
C ARG A 37 8.67 -7.91 11.93
N GLY A 38 7.60 -8.67 12.13
CA GLY A 38 6.34 -8.50 11.41
C GLY A 38 6.42 -9.11 10.01
N VAL A 39 5.97 -8.36 9.01
CA VAL A 39 5.82 -8.87 7.64
C VAL A 39 7.11 -9.44 7.03
N ASP A 40 8.28 -8.84 7.29
CA ASP A 40 9.56 -9.40 6.82
C ASP A 40 9.76 -10.85 7.32
N VAL A 41 9.59 -11.12 8.63
CA VAL A 41 9.67 -12.48 9.20
C VAL A 41 8.59 -13.41 8.64
N MET A 42 7.35 -12.91 8.49
CA MET A 42 6.28 -13.72 7.90
C MET A 42 6.56 -14.08 6.44
N GLY A 43 7.22 -13.19 5.68
CA GLY A 43 7.67 -13.47 4.32
C GLY A 43 8.78 -14.52 4.28
N GLU A 44 9.71 -14.49 5.25
CA GLU A 44 10.71 -15.55 5.38
C GLU A 44 10.07 -16.91 5.70
N ASP A 45 9.11 -16.94 6.61
CA ASP A 45 8.34 -18.14 6.96
C ASP A 45 7.61 -18.67 5.72
N TRP A 46 6.88 -17.80 5.00
CA TRP A 46 6.20 -18.17 3.76
C TRP A 46 7.16 -18.78 2.73
N GLY A 47 8.34 -18.18 2.55
CA GLY A 47 9.37 -18.70 1.65
C GLY A 47 9.82 -20.10 2.05
N ARG A 48 10.11 -20.33 3.34
CA ARG A 48 10.49 -21.65 3.86
C ARG A 48 9.38 -22.69 3.67
N ASP A 49 8.14 -22.31 3.94
CA ASP A 49 6.98 -23.22 3.86
C ASP A 49 6.66 -23.64 2.41
N HIS A 50 7.11 -22.86 1.42
CA HIS A 50 6.90 -23.13 -0.01
C HIS A 50 8.18 -23.59 -0.74
N ASP A 51 9.23 -23.97 -0.01
CA ASP A 51 10.55 -24.34 -0.58
C ASP A 51 11.16 -23.26 -1.49
N VAL A 52 10.82 -21.99 -1.25
CA VAL A 52 11.37 -20.83 -1.96
C VAL A 52 12.58 -20.29 -1.18
N PRO A 53 13.75 -20.13 -1.82
CA PRO A 53 14.94 -19.63 -1.14
C PRO A 53 14.73 -18.21 -0.60
N VAL A 54 15.24 -17.96 0.61
CA VAL A 54 15.17 -16.66 1.26
C VAL A 54 16.55 -16.00 1.24
N LYS A 55 16.62 -14.79 0.69
CA LYS A 55 17.79 -13.93 0.68
C LYS A 55 17.64 -12.82 1.72
N PRO A 56 18.33 -12.92 2.89
CA PRO A 56 18.27 -11.89 3.92
C PRO A 56 19.16 -10.68 3.60
N PHE A 57 18.66 -9.49 3.94
CA PHE A 57 19.35 -8.20 3.89
C PHE A 57 19.23 -7.52 5.25
N PRO A 58 20.04 -7.92 6.24
CA PRO A 58 20.05 -7.26 7.55
C PRO A 58 20.59 -5.83 7.43
N ALA A 59 20.02 -4.90 8.20
CA ALA A 59 20.52 -3.53 8.25
C ALA A 59 21.79 -3.44 9.12
N ASP A 60 22.84 -2.81 8.59
CA ASP A 60 24.10 -2.58 9.33
C ASP A 60 23.98 -1.32 10.21
N TRP A 61 23.32 -1.50 11.35
CA TRP A 61 23.14 -0.45 12.35
C TRP A 61 24.44 0.02 12.99
N LEU A 62 25.46 -0.85 13.07
CA LEU A 62 26.74 -0.52 13.68
C LEU A 62 27.50 0.50 12.84
N THR A 63 27.52 0.30 11.52
CA THR A 63 28.26 1.19 10.60
C THR A 63 27.47 2.44 10.24
N HIS A 64 26.15 2.30 9.98
CA HIS A 64 25.36 3.37 9.36
C HIS A 64 24.33 4.03 10.29
N GLY A 65 24.18 3.54 11.52
CA GLY A 65 23.23 4.08 12.49
C GLY A 65 21.83 4.20 11.89
N ARG A 66 21.20 5.38 12.03
CA ARG A 66 19.81 5.61 11.58
C ARG A 66 19.59 5.41 10.07
N LEU A 67 20.63 5.55 9.25
CA LEU A 67 20.53 5.39 7.79
C LEU A 67 20.56 3.93 7.35
N ALA A 68 20.93 2.99 8.24
CA ALA A 68 21.08 1.59 7.91
C ALA A 68 19.83 0.97 7.30
N GLY A 69 18.64 1.31 7.83
CA GLY A 69 17.37 0.80 7.32
C GLY A 69 17.05 1.29 5.91
N GLU A 70 17.28 2.58 5.61
CA GLU A 70 17.05 3.12 4.28
C GLU A 70 18.03 2.54 3.25
N LEU A 71 19.32 2.46 3.60
CA LEU A 71 20.34 1.86 2.73
C LEU A 71 20.02 0.39 2.45
N ARG A 72 19.58 -0.36 3.46
CA ARG A 72 19.10 -1.73 3.31
C ARG A 72 17.92 -1.81 2.33
N ASN A 73 16.91 -0.95 2.48
CA ASN A 73 15.74 -0.94 1.58
C ASN A 73 16.14 -0.64 0.14
N ARG A 74 17.05 0.33 -0.08
CA ARG A 74 17.59 0.64 -1.40
C ARG A 74 18.34 -0.53 -2.00
N ASN A 75 19.15 -1.22 -1.21
CA ASN A 75 19.90 -2.40 -1.67
C ASN A 75 18.97 -3.55 -2.06
N MET A 76 17.89 -3.78 -1.29
CA MET A 76 16.86 -4.77 -1.66
C MET A 76 16.16 -4.37 -2.97
N ALA A 77 15.74 -3.11 -3.09
CA ALA A 77 15.05 -2.59 -4.29
C ALA A 77 15.90 -2.75 -5.56
N ASN A 78 17.20 -2.47 -5.47
CA ASN A 78 18.14 -2.65 -6.59
C ASN A 78 18.43 -4.12 -6.93
N TYR A 79 18.17 -5.05 -6.00
CA TYR A 79 18.46 -6.47 -6.17
C TYR A 79 17.26 -7.27 -6.69
N ALA A 80 16.04 -6.88 -6.30
CA ALA A 80 14.82 -7.60 -6.58
C ALA A 80 14.19 -7.20 -7.93
N ASP A 81 13.23 -7.99 -8.38
CA ASP A 81 12.45 -7.74 -9.61
C ASP A 81 11.06 -7.18 -9.29
N GLN A 82 10.57 -7.41 -8.07
CA GLN A 82 9.22 -7.04 -7.64
C GLN A 82 9.11 -6.92 -6.10
N LEU A 83 8.09 -6.20 -5.63
CA LEU A 83 7.75 -5.95 -4.24
C LEU A 83 6.30 -6.35 -3.97
N ILE A 84 6.09 -7.10 -2.90
CA ILE A 84 4.80 -7.32 -2.24
C ILE A 84 4.86 -6.62 -0.89
N LEU A 85 3.95 -5.66 -0.66
CA LEU A 85 3.96 -4.80 0.51
C LEU A 85 2.63 -4.91 1.28
N LEU A 86 2.68 -5.46 2.50
CA LEU A 86 1.53 -5.43 3.43
C LEU A 86 1.73 -4.30 4.45
N TRP A 87 0.96 -3.22 4.31
CA TRP A 87 1.23 -1.94 4.98
C TRP A 87 0.05 -1.45 5.81
N ASP A 88 0.30 -0.82 6.95
CA ASP A 88 -0.73 -0.21 7.81
C ASP A 88 -1.02 1.27 7.48
N GLY A 89 -0.57 1.75 6.32
CA GLY A 89 -0.70 3.15 5.89
C GLY A 89 0.17 4.17 6.64
N LYS A 90 0.87 3.77 7.73
CA LYS A 90 1.61 4.70 8.59
C LYS A 90 3.07 4.34 8.84
N SER A 91 3.47 3.08 8.69
CA SER A 91 4.85 2.63 8.96
C SER A 91 5.88 3.38 8.10
N PRO A 92 6.79 4.18 8.70
CA PRO A 92 7.80 4.92 7.94
C PRO A 92 8.77 4.00 7.19
N GLY A 93 9.04 2.81 7.75
CA GLY A 93 9.93 1.83 7.13
C GLY A 93 9.33 1.22 5.87
N ALA A 94 8.03 0.92 5.88
CA ALA A 94 7.31 0.39 4.73
C ALA A 94 7.12 1.46 3.64
N SER A 95 6.76 2.68 4.03
CA SER A 95 6.71 3.84 3.11
C SER A 95 8.08 4.08 2.44
N CYS A 96 9.18 3.98 3.21
CA CYS A 96 10.52 4.05 2.66
C CYS A 96 10.80 2.92 1.65
N MET A 97 10.37 1.69 1.93
CA MET A 97 10.55 0.56 1.01
C MET A 97 9.78 0.77 -0.29
N LEU A 98 8.51 1.17 -0.20
CA LEU A 98 7.67 1.50 -1.36
C LEU A 98 8.34 2.56 -2.24
N ARG A 99 8.85 3.64 -1.63
CA ARG A 99 9.56 4.70 -2.35
C ARG A 99 10.80 4.19 -3.08
N GLU A 100 11.64 3.38 -2.42
CA GLU A 100 12.87 2.88 -3.06
C GLU A 100 12.55 1.85 -4.16
N ALA A 101 11.50 1.03 -4.01
CA ALA A 101 11.01 0.13 -5.06
C ALA A 101 10.54 0.91 -6.31
N ASN A 102 9.74 1.95 -6.11
CA ASN A 102 9.29 2.81 -7.21
C ASN A 102 10.46 3.50 -7.93
N LYS A 103 11.48 3.97 -7.18
CA LYS A 103 12.70 4.53 -7.78
C LYS A 103 13.49 3.51 -8.58
N ALA A 104 13.50 2.24 -8.15
CA ALA A 104 14.16 1.15 -8.85
C ALA A 104 13.35 0.67 -10.08
N GLY A 105 12.09 1.08 -10.22
CA GLY A 105 11.22 0.70 -11.34
C GLY A 105 10.79 -0.77 -11.31
N ILE A 106 10.78 -1.40 -10.13
CA ILE A 106 10.34 -2.79 -9.97
C ILE A 106 8.81 -2.85 -9.85
N LYS A 107 8.21 -4.00 -10.16
CA LYS A 107 6.75 -4.18 -10.03
C LYS A 107 6.36 -4.11 -8.55
N VAL A 108 5.24 -3.45 -8.24
CA VAL A 108 4.76 -3.31 -6.86
C VAL A 108 3.31 -3.79 -6.76
N HIS A 109 3.06 -4.65 -5.78
CA HIS A 109 1.73 -4.96 -5.28
C HIS A 109 1.66 -4.56 -3.80
N THR A 110 0.65 -3.78 -3.44
CA THR A 110 0.48 -3.26 -2.07
C THR A 110 -0.92 -3.59 -1.58
N GLN A 111 -1.02 -4.02 -0.33
CA GLN A 111 -2.28 -4.18 0.40
C GLN A 111 -2.22 -3.36 1.68
N ILE A 112 -3.28 -2.58 1.95
CA ILE A 112 -3.44 -1.89 3.22
C ILE A 112 -4.10 -2.84 4.23
N TYR A 113 -3.45 -3.02 5.38
CA TYR A 113 -3.88 -3.90 6.46
C TYR A 113 -4.80 -3.18 7.43
N GLY A 114 -5.87 -3.87 7.87
CA GLY A 114 -6.85 -3.33 8.80
C GLY A 114 -7.87 -2.40 8.15
N VAL A 115 -8.00 -2.46 6.83
CA VAL A 115 -9.09 -1.85 6.08
C VAL A 115 -10.02 -2.99 5.68
N ASP A 116 -11.20 -3.06 6.32
CA ASP A 116 -12.23 -4.06 5.97
C ASP A 116 -12.91 -3.65 4.65
N MET A 117 -13.21 -4.63 3.78
CA MET A 117 -14.02 -4.36 2.57
C MET A 117 -15.40 -3.81 2.92
N GLY A 118 -15.97 -4.19 4.06
CA GLY A 118 -17.18 -3.59 4.62
C GLY A 118 -16.98 -2.12 4.99
N ASP A 119 -15.84 -1.78 5.60
CA ASP A 119 -15.50 -0.39 5.93
C ASP A 119 -15.27 0.45 4.66
N LEU A 120 -14.64 -0.13 3.62
CA LEU A 120 -14.49 0.52 2.32
C LEU A 120 -15.83 0.75 1.65
N GLN A 121 -16.72 -0.24 1.61
CA GLN A 121 -18.07 -0.10 1.06
C GLN A 121 -18.92 0.91 1.85
N GLU A 122 -18.75 0.97 3.16
CA GLU A 122 -19.42 1.97 4.00
C GLU A 122 -18.88 3.38 3.76
N LEU A 123 -17.56 3.53 3.62
CA LEU A 123 -16.93 4.79 3.24
C LEU A 123 -17.40 5.24 1.84
N GLU A 124 -17.35 4.35 0.86
CA GLU A 124 -17.85 4.58 -0.50
C GLU A 124 -19.31 5.05 -0.47
N ARG A 125 -20.18 4.30 0.22
CA ARG A 125 -21.59 4.66 0.40
C ARG A 125 -21.74 6.03 1.02
N SER A 126 -20.98 6.35 2.08
CA SER A 126 -21.07 7.65 2.74
C SER A 126 -20.67 8.80 1.82
N ILE A 127 -19.63 8.60 1.00
CA ILE A 127 -19.16 9.57 0.00
C ILE A 127 -20.22 9.76 -1.09
N VAL A 128 -20.72 8.65 -1.65
CA VAL A 128 -21.72 8.66 -2.73
C VAL A 128 -23.04 9.28 -2.25
N ASP A 129 -23.49 8.95 -1.04
CA ASP A 129 -24.71 9.53 -0.44
C ASP A 129 -24.56 11.04 -0.25
N TYR A 130 -23.41 11.51 0.23
CA TYR A 130 -23.11 12.94 0.39
C TYR A 130 -23.09 13.69 -0.95
N MET A 131 -22.48 13.09 -1.97
CA MET A 131 -22.46 13.64 -3.35
C MET A 131 -23.87 13.65 -3.97
N ASN A 132 -24.63 12.56 -3.82
CA ASN A 132 -26.01 12.45 -4.35
C ASN A 132 -26.98 13.41 -3.65
N ALA A 133 -26.70 13.77 -2.39
CA ALA A 133 -27.41 14.84 -1.69
C ALA A 133 -27.06 16.25 -2.21
N GLY A 134 -26.09 16.37 -3.12
CA GLY A 134 -25.63 17.64 -3.69
C GLY A 134 -24.85 18.50 -2.70
N LYS A 135 -24.35 17.91 -1.60
CA LYS A 135 -23.68 18.64 -0.52
C LYS A 135 -22.22 18.97 -0.81
N GLY A 136 -21.58 18.23 -1.70
CA GLY A 136 -20.19 18.48 -2.07
C GLY A 136 -19.75 17.64 -3.24
N ARG A 137 -18.59 18.01 -3.78
CA ARG A 137 -17.93 17.31 -4.87
C ARG A 137 -16.49 17.04 -4.48
N ILE A 138 -15.98 15.86 -4.81
CA ILE A 138 -14.57 15.54 -4.59
C ILE A 138 -13.73 16.07 -5.76
N VAL A 139 -12.58 16.67 -5.45
CA VAL A 139 -11.58 17.16 -6.39
C VAL A 139 -10.20 16.63 -6.01
N TYR A 140 -9.36 16.37 -7.02
CA TYR A 140 -7.95 16.03 -6.81
C TYR A 140 -7.10 17.25 -7.16
N GLU A 141 -6.56 17.92 -6.14
CA GLU A 141 -5.77 19.13 -6.30
C GLU A 141 -4.47 19.02 -5.49
N HIS A 142 -3.37 19.52 -6.05
CA HIS A 142 -2.06 19.52 -5.38
C HIS A 142 -1.61 18.14 -4.84
N GLY A 143 -2.05 17.05 -5.47
CA GLY A 143 -1.66 15.69 -5.11
C GLY A 143 -2.49 15.03 -4.00
N HIS A 144 -3.60 15.64 -3.57
CA HIS A 144 -4.51 15.07 -2.57
C HIS A 144 -5.98 15.23 -2.99
N TRP A 145 -6.83 14.33 -2.51
CA TRP A 145 -8.27 14.36 -2.65
C TRP A 145 -8.87 15.24 -1.54
N SER A 146 -9.76 16.15 -1.93
CA SER A 146 -10.50 17.00 -1.01
C SER A 146 -11.90 17.28 -1.52
N TRP A 147 -12.79 17.71 -0.64
CA TRP A 147 -14.09 18.25 -1.04
C TRP A 147 -13.91 19.68 -1.59
N GLU A 148 -14.46 20.00 -2.77
CA GLU A 148 -14.50 21.36 -3.36
C GLU A 148 -15.17 22.34 -2.38
N GLU A 149 -16.27 21.88 -1.77
CA GLU A 149 -16.95 22.50 -0.62
C GLU A 149 -17.43 21.39 0.32
N ALA A 150 -17.27 21.58 1.63
CA ALA A 150 -17.68 20.63 2.66
C ALA A 150 -18.32 21.35 3.85
N ASP A 151 -19.48 20.83 4.28
CA ASP A 151 -20.07 21.15 5.58
C ASP A 151 -19.50 20.26 6.71
N GLU A 152 -19.99 20.41 7.93
CA GLU A 152 -19.53 19.64 9.10
C GLU A 152 -19.85 18.14 9.04
N ASP A 153 -20.78 17.73 8.16
CA ASP A 153 -21.21 16.34 7.99
C ASP A 153 -20.37 15.61 6.92
N ALA A 154 -19.41 16.29 6.27
CA ALA A 154 -18.64 15.71 5.18
C ALA A 154 -17.80 14.50 5.66
N PRO A 155 -17.88 13.34 4.97
CA PRO A 155 -17.01 12.20 5.25
C PRO A 155 -15.53 12.58 5.15
N ASN A 156 -14.70 12.02 6.04
CA ASN A 156 -13.26 12.27 6.00
C ASN A 156 -12.63 11.56 4.79
N LEU A 157 -12.00 12.34 3.92
CA LEU A 157 -11.31 11.85 2.74
C LEU A 157 -9.85 11.54 3.11
N CYS A 158 -9.53 10.25 3.25
CA CYS A 158 -8.15 9.78 3.36
C CYS A 158 -7.64 9.45 1.95
N ASP A 159 -6.54 10.07 1.52
CA ASP A 159 -5.98 9.87 0.17
C ASP A 159 -5.72 8.40 -0.14
N GLU A 160 -5.20 7.67 0.86
CA GLU A 160 -4.95 6.24 0.78
C GLU A 160 -6.26 5.48 0.62
N ALA A 161 -7.31 5.80 1.39
CA ALA A 161 -8.60 5.11 1.29
C ALA A 161 -9.30 5.34 -0.05
N ILE A 162 -9.27 6.57 -0.58
CA ILE A 162 -9.85 6.87 -1.91
C ILE A 162 -9.06 6.18 -3.01
N SER A 163 -7.73 6.18 -2.92
CA SER A 163 -6.87 5.45 -3.87
C SER A 163 -7.18 3.95 -3.86
N GLU A 164 -7.47 3.38 -2.69
CA GLU A 164 -7.87 1.97 -2.54
C GLU A 164 -9.27 1.71 -3.11
N LEU A 165 -10.25 2.57 -2.87
CA LEU A 165 -11.59 2.47 -3.48
C LEU A 165 -11.52 2.45 -5.01
N ILE A 166 -10.68 3.31 -5.59
CA ILE A 166 -10.46 3.36 -7.04
C ILE A 166 -9.73 2.11 -7.52
N ARG A 167 -8.68 1.69 -6.80
CA ARG A 167 -7.85 0.52 -7.14
C ARG A 167 -8.66 -0.78 -7.16
N GLU A 168 -9.54 -0.96 -6.18
CA GLU A 168 -10.39 -2.14 -6.04
C GLU A 168 -11.65 -2.09 -6.95
N GLY A 169 -11.82 -1.01 -7.71
CA GLY A 169 -12.98 -0.83 -8.61
C GLY A 169 -14.31 -0.66 -7.86
N VAL A 170 -14.25 -0.36 -6.57
CA VAL A 170 -15.40 -0.04 -5.73
C VAL A 170 -15.94 1.34 -6.10
N MET A 171 -15.07 2.27 -6.50
CA MET A 171 -15.44 3.60 -6.99
C MET A 171 -14.72 3.92 -8.30
N GLU A 172 -15.44 4.42 -9.30
CA GLU A 172 -14.84 4.86 -10.56
C GLU A 172 -14.38 6.32 -10.48
N GLU A 173 -13.21 6.64 -11.03
CA GLU A 173 -12.70 8.02 -11.11
C GLU A 173 -13.68 8.99 -11.80
N GLN A 174 -14.52 8.46 -12.69
CA GLN A 174 -15.58 9.19 -13.38
C GLN A 174 -16.76 9.56 -12.45
N GLN A 175 -17.03 8.77 -11.41
CA GLN A 175 -18.03 9.08 -10.39
C GLN A 175 -17.54 10.20 -9.46
N LEU A 176 -16.23 10.26 -9.19
CA LEU A 176 -15.57 11.35 -8.46
C LEU A 176 -15.53 12.65 -9.26
N THR A 177 -15.37 12.53 -10.58
CA THR A 177 -15.18 13.66 -11.49
C THR A 177 -16.44 13.95 -12.31
N VAL A 178 -17.58 14.26 -11.67
CA VAL A 178 -18.74 14.80 -12.39
C VAL A 178 -18.40 16.19 -12.93
N LEU A 179 -17.87 16.23 -14.15
CA LEU A 179 -17.41 17.39 -14.90
C LEU A 179 -18.39 18.58 -14.81
N LYS A 180 -17.84 19.78 -14.57
CA LYS A 180 -18.48 21.05 -14.93
C LYS A 180 -18.77 21.02 -16.44
N PHE A 181 -19.97 20.62 -16.84
CA PHE A 181 -20.55 20.97 -18.13
C PHE A 181 -21.66 21.98 -17.87
N CYS A 182 -21.29 23.24 -17.71
CA CYS A 182 -22.13 24.42 -17.94
C CYS A 182 -21.25 25.66 -17.85
N ALA A 183 -20.79 26.14 -18.99
CA ALA A 183 -20.51 27.56 -19.20
C ALA A 183 -20.93 27.86 -20.64
N GLU A 184 -22.05 28.56 -20.80
CA GLU A 184 -22.39 29.33 -22.01
C GLU A 184 -21.44 30.52 -22.16
#